data_AF-A0A6N2EMT7-F1
#
_entry.id   AF-A0A6N2EMT7-F1
#
_cell.length_a   1.000
_cell.length_b   1.000
_cell.length_c   1.000
_cell.angle_alpha   90.00
_cell.angle_beta   90.00
_cell.angle_gamma   90.00
#
_symmetry.space_group_name_H-M   'P 1'
#
loop_
_entity.id
_entity.type
_entity.pdbx_description
1 polymer ?
#
loop_
_entity_poly.entity_id
_entity_poly.type
_entity_poly.pdbx_seq_one_letter_code
_entity_poly.pdbx_strand_id
1 'polypeptide(L)'
;MRKQSIFALALAFTAAPTLANEILQANPGPTNNGGSANWGMFFDLQANTQDLTVTALRTASQAAAGAPFEIEVWVRSGTALGGPASAGPGSDPSGWTLLGIAPATQGPESSGVSEVIDIPDIEMQAGDQVGVALVFLGAGPRYFGTGTPPLGIYSDADLTLTTGDTRSAPFTPTGSFFSSRELVGEIHYTTGAPSCPPDLNGDGVVDADDFFLFLQLFASGDPRADFNNDGVIDADDFFAFLNAFAAGC
;
A
#
# COMPACT_ATOMS: atom_id res chain seq x y z
N MET A 1 39.73 0.11 48.57
CA MET A 1 38.55 0.72 47.92
C MET A 1 38.85 0.87 46.44
N ARG A 2 38.36 -0.04 45.58
CA ARG A 2 38.49 0.07 44.12
C ARG A 2 37.37 0.96 43.61
N LYS A 3 37.71 2.09 42.98
CA LYS A 3 36.75 2.94 42.26
C LYS A 3 36.29 2.19 41.01
N GLN A 4 35.00 1.87 40.92
CA GLN A 4 34.38 1.43 39.68
C GLN A 4 34.16 2.66 38.81
N SER A 5 34.84 2.71 37.67
CA SER A 5 34.58 3.70 36.63
C SER A 5 33.37 3.23 35.82
N ILE A 6 32.26 3.95 35.93
CA ILE A 6 31.07 3.77 35.09
C ILE A 6 31.39 4.41 33.73
N PHE A 7 31.51 3.60 32.69
CA PHE A 7 31.51 4.07 31.30
C PHE A 7 30.05 4.34 30.90
N ALA A 8 29.69 5.61 30.74
CA ALA A 8 28.45 5.99 30.10
C ALA A 8 28.62 5.77 28.59
N LEU A 9 27.95 4.75 28.05
CA LEU A 9 27.82 4.56 26.61
C LEU A 9 26.83 5.61 26.10
N ALA A 10 27.33 6.64 25.39
CA ALA A 10 26.48 7.59 24.71
C ALA A 10 25.89 6.90 23.47
N LEU A 11 24.62 6.48 23.55
CA LEU A 11 23.85 6.15 22.35
C LEU A 11 23.67 7.43 21.55
N ALA A 12 24.21 7.45 20.33
CA ALA A 12 23.90 8.49 19.37
C ALA A 12 22.46 8.28 18.90
N PHE A 13 21.58 9.24 19.18
CA PHE A 13 20.24 9.29 18.62
C PHE A 13 20.34 9.71 17.16
N THR A 14 20.18 8.78 16.23
CA THR A 14 19.64 9.12 14.91
C THR A 14 18.15 9.39 15.10
N ALA A 15 17.69 10.57 14.69
CA ALA A 15 16.26 10.83 14.67
C ALA A 15 15.61 9.81 13.72
N ALA A 16 14.55 9.14 14.17
CA ALA A 16 13.72 8.33 13.28
C ALA A 16 13.32 9.21 12.07
N PRO A 17 13.43 8.71 10.83
CA PRO A 17 13.01 9.48 9.67
C PRO A 17 11.56 9.92 9.89
N THR A 18 11.31 11.21 9.76
CA THR A 18 9.95 11.74 9.77
C THR A 18 9.23 11.17 8.55
N LEU A 19 8.16 10.40 8.75
CA LEU A 19 7.29 9.94 7.66
C LEU A 19 6.81 11.16 6.88
N ALA A 20 7.31 11.33 5.66
CA ALA A 20 6.83 12.39 4.77
C ALA A 20 5.62 11.84 4.01
N ASN A 21 4.47 12.52 4.14
CA ASN A 21 3.27 12.18 3.38
C ASN A 21 3.37 12.81 1.99
N GLU A 22 3.59 11.96 0.99
CA GLU A 22 3.82 12.30 -0.40
C GLU A 22 2.60 11.94 -1.27
N ILE A 23 2.50 12.59 -2.42
CA ILE A 23 1.41 12.36 -3.37
C ILE A 23 1.98 12.23 -4.79
N LEU A 24 1.87 11.03 -5.36
CA LEU A 24 2.15 10.79 -6.77
C LEU A 24 0.91 11.10 -7.60
N GLN A 25 0.99 12.16 -8.41
CA GLN A 25 -0.06 12.54 -9.35
C GLN A 25 -0.12 11.55 -10.51
N ALA A 26 -1.29 10.94 -10.75
CA ALA A 26 -1.54 10.10 -11.93
C ALA A 26 -2.19 10.93 -13.04
N ASN A 27 -3.00 10.31 -13.91
CA ASN A 27 -3.68 11.05 -14.97
C ASN A 27 -4.62 12.10 -14.32
N PRO A 28 -4.50 13.39 -14.67
CA PRO A 28 -5.31 14.45 -14.03
C PRO A 28 -6.78 14.43 -14.49
N GLY A 29 -7.12 13.58 -15.47
CA GLY A 29 -8.44 13.54 -16.07
C GLY A 29 -8.67 14.66 -17.10
N PRO A 30 -9.93 14.88 -17.51
CA PRO A 30 -11.12 14.14 -17.07
C PRO A 30 -11.11 12.70 -17.58
N THR A 31 -11.87 11.82 -16.94
CA THR A 31 -12.08 10.45 -17.43
C THR A 31 -12.80 10.50 -18.77
N ASN A 32 -12.44 9.61 -19.70
CA ASN A 32 -13.09 9.54 -21.01
C ASN A 32 -13.72 8.17 -21.30
N ASN A 33 -13.60 7.23 -20.35
CA ASN A 33 -14.10 5.87 -20.49
C ASN A 33 -14.39 5.26 -19.11
N GLY A 34 -15.04 4.10 -19.07
CA GLY A 34 -15.35 3.42 -17.82
C GLY A 34 -15.90 2.00 -18.00
N GLY A 35 -16.09 1.33 -16.86
CA GLY A 35 -16.63 -0.02 -16.76
C GLY A 35 -17.91 -0.08 -15.95
N SER A 36 -18.43 -1.29 -15.75
CA SER A 36 -19.57 -1.53 -14.85
C SER A 36 -19.09 -1.86 -13.44
N ALA A 37 -20.01 -1.91 -12.48
CA ALA A 37 -19.72 -2.48 -11.16
C ALA A 37 -19.15 -3.91 -11.29
N ASN A 38 -18.29 -4.27 -10.35
CA ASN A 38 -17.47 -5.50 -10.29
C ASN A 38 -16.38 -5.60 -11.37
N TRP A 39 -16.09 -4.51 -12.09
CA TRP A 39 -14.91 -4.44 -12.94
C TRP A 39 -13.70 -4.05 -12.12
N GLY A 40 -12.53 -4.52 -12.55
CA GLY A 40 -11.25 -4.26 -11.89
C GLY A 40 -10.34 -3.39 -12.73
N MET A 41 -9.69 -2.41 -12.11
CA MET A 41 -8.54 -1.70 -12.68
C MET A 41 -7.24 -2.31 -12.16
N PHE A 42 -6.26 -2.48 -13.04
CA PHE A 42 -4.98 -3.13 -12.74
C PHE A 42 -3.83 -2.19 -13.09
N PHE A 43 -2.84 -2.09 -12.20
CA PHE A 43 -1.65 -1.27 -12.37
C PHE A 43 -0.50 -1.82 -11.52
N ASP A 44 0.71 -1.39 -11.84
CA ASP A 44 1.91 -1.69 -11.08
C ASP A 44 2.37 -0.46 -10.33
N LEU A 45 2.80 -0.69 -9.09
CA LEU A 45 3.57 0.23 -8.29
C LEU A 45 4.99 -0.29 -8.17
N GLN A 46 5.97 0.59 -8.30
CA GLN A 46 7.37 0.27 -8.06
C GLN A 46 7.95 1.28 -7.07
N ALA A 47 8.47 0.76 -5.94
CA ALA A 47 9.26 1.54 -5.01
C ALA A 47 10.66 1.71 -5.60
N ASN A 48 11.10 2.95 -5.77
CA ASN A 48 12.31 3.28 -6.51
C ASN A 48 13.56 3.16 -5.62
N THR A 49 13.78 4.16 -4.77
CA THR A 49 15.05 4.34 -4.04
C THR A 49 14.97 4.09 -2.55
N GLN A 50 13.77 4.03 -2.00
CA GLN A 50 13.54 3.80 -0.58
C GLN A 50 12.25 3.02 -0.39
N ASP A 51 12.19 2.42 0.78
CA ASP A 51 11.01 1.83 1.35
C ASP A 51 9.88 2.86 1.46
N LEU A 52 8.64 2.41 1.25
CA LEU A 52 7.45 3.23 1.32
C LEU A 52 6.20 2.42 1.66
N THR A 53 5.18 3.12 2.13
CA THR A 53 3.84 2.55 2.35
C THR A 53 2.82 3.38 1.60
N VAL A 54 2.00 2.74 0.75
CA VAL A 54 0.87 3.39 0.10
C VAL A 54 -0.35 3.26 0.98
N THR A 55 -0.91 4.40 1.40
CA THR A 55 -1.92 4.49 2.46
C THR A 55 -3.27 4.93 1.93
N ALA A 56 -3.29 5.71 0.85
CA ALA A 56 -4.53 6.23 0.28
C ALA A 56 -4.41 6.44 -1.23
N LEU A 57 -5.54 6.64 -1.88
CA LEU A 57 -5.57 7.08 -3.27
C LEU A 57 -6.81 7.92 -3.57
N ARG A 58 -6.78 8.63 -4.70
CA ARG A 58 -8.01 9.01 -5.39
C ARG A 58 -8.08 8.25 -6.70
N THR A 59 -9.26 7.75 -7.02
CA THR A 59 -9.59 7.18 -8.33
C THR A 59 -10.92 7.73 -8.84
N ALA A 60 -11.34 7.37 -10.03
CA ALA A 60 -12.64 7.78 -10.56
C ALA A 60 -13.61 6.61 -10.68
N SER A 61 -14.90 6.87 -10.45
CA SER A 61 -15.94 5.85 -10.48
C SER A 61 -17.19 6.35 -11.22
N GLN A 62 -18.13 5.48 -11.59
CA GLN A 62 -19.41 5.83 -12.19
C GLN A 62 -20.47 6.29 -11.18
N ALA A 63 -20.14 6.35 -9.89
CA ALA A 63 -21.08 6.77 -8.86
C ALA A 63 -21.59 8.20 -9.09
N ALA A 64 -22.79 8.47 -8.55
CA ALA A 64 -23.33 9.83 -8.49
C ALA A 64 -22.51 10.68 -7.51
N ALA A 65 -22.49 12.00 -7.71
CA ALA A 65 -21.80 12.92 -6.79
C ALA A 65 -22.17 12.65 -5.31
N GLY A 66 -21.16 12.50 -4.46
CA GLY A 66 -21.30 12.22 -3.02
C GLY A 66 -21.85 10.82 -2.67
N ALA A 67 -22.10 9.94 -3.65
CA ALA A 67 -22.60 8.60 -3.38
C ALA A 67 -21.46 7.68 -2.90
N PRO A 68 -21.76 6.74 -1.98
CA PRO A 68 -20.78 5.76 -1.52
C PRO A 68 -20.60 4.64 -2.55
N PHE A 69 -19.40 4.05 -2.55
CA PHE A 69 -19.07 2.81 -3.22
C PHE A 69 -17.94 2.12 -2.44
N GLU A 70 -17.53 0.92 -2.83
CA GLU A 70 -16.45 0.19 -2.15
C GLU A 70 -15.42 -0.30 -3.16
N ILE A 71 -14.18 -0.50 -2.72
CA ILE A 71 -13.11 -1.04 -3.55
C ILE A 71 -12.44 -2.20 -2.80
N GLU A 72 -12.41 -3.39 -3.41
CA GLU A 72 -11.49 -4.42 -2.95
C GLU A 72 -10.08 -4.08 -3.43
N VAL A 73 -9.12 -4.08 -2.49
CA VAL A 73 -7.71 -3.81 -2.77
C VAL A 73 -6.93 -5.11 -2.75
N TRP A 74 -6.51 -5.56 -3.92
CA TRP A 74 -5.74 -6.77 -4.11
C TRP A 74 -4.32 -6.45 -4.51
N VAL A 75 -3.35 -7.20 -3.99
CA VAL A 75 -1.93 -7.06 -4.31
C VAL A 75 -1.30 -8.38 -4.72
N ARG A 76 -0.23 -8.31 -5.50
CA ARG A 76 0.64 -9.44 -5.85
C ARG A 76 2.09 -8.97 -6.03
N SER A 77 3.04 -9.88 -5.83
CA SER A 77 4.43 -9.62 -6.20
C SER A 77 4.60 -9.62 -7.74
N GLY A 78 5.29 -8.61 -8.27
CA GLY A 78 5.48 -8.39 -9.70
C GLY A 78 4.22 -7.85 -10.40
N THR A 79 4.19 -7.87 -11.73
CA THR A 79 3.17 -7.14 -12.51
C THR A 79 1.72 -7.62 -12.37
N ALA A 80 0.76 -6.70 -12.28
CA ALA A 80 -0.67 -6.89 -12.45
C ALA A 80 -1.12 -6.81 -13.92
N LEU A 81 -0.24 -6.35 -14.80
CA LEU A 81 -0.54 -5.93 -16.16
C LEU A 81 -0.30 -7.05 -17.19
N GLY A 82 -0.98 -6.93 -18.32
CA GLY A 82 -0.85 -7.75 -19.50
C GLY A 82 -1.67 -9.04 -19.50
N GLY A 83 -1.53 -9.76 -20.62
CA GLY A 83 -2.22 -11.01 -20.89
C GLY A 83 -3.67 -10.84 -21.36
N PRO A 84 -4.16 -11.70 -22.27
CA PRO A 84 -5.56 -11.67 -22.72
C PRO A 84 -6.54 -11.99 -21.57
N ALA A 85 -7.85 -11.98 -21.82
CA ALA A 85 -8.83 -12.37 -20.79
C ALA A 85 -8.56 -13.78 -20.21
N SER A 86 -8.04 -14.70 -21.03
CA SER A 86 -7.80 -16.09 -20.67
C SER A 86 -6.41 -16.38 -20.07
N ALA A 87 -5.55 -15.37 -19.90
CA ALA A 87 -4.19 -15.56 -19.36
C ALA A 87 -3.63 -14.27 -18.75
N GLY A 88 -2.56 -14.40 -17.98
CA GLY A 88 -1.91 -13.26 -17.31
C GLY A 88 -2.50 -12.96 -15.94
N PRO A 89 -1.98 -11.93 -15.24
CA PRO A 89 -2.21 -11.78 -13.81
C PRO A 89 -3.68 -11.60 -13.43
N GLY A 90 -4.48 -10.90 -14.24
CA GLY A 90 -5.88 -10.69 -13.91
C GLY A 90 -6.85 -11.77 -14.41
N SER A 91 -6.37 -12.90 -14.97
CA SER A 91 -7.23 -14.01 -15.38
C SER A 91 -7.44 -15.09 -14.31
N ASP A 92 -6.69 -15.04 -13.21
CA ASP A 92 -6.71 -16.05 -12.15
C ASP A 92 -6.29 -15.41 -10.81
N PRO A 93 -6.89 -15.78 -9.66
CA PRO A 93 -6.54 -15.20 -8.37
C PRO A 93 -5.24 -15.75 -7.77
N SER A 94 -4.60 -16.76 -8.38
CA SER A 94 -3.37 -17.35 -7.86
C SER A 94 -2.25 -16.31 -7.75
N GLY A 95 -1.68 -16.20 -6.55
CA GLY A 95 -0.63 -15.23 -6.24
C GLY A 95 -1.13 -13.83 -5.92
N TRP A 96 -2.44 -13.60 -5.90
CA TRP A 96 -3.05 -12.39 -5.35
C TRP A 96 -3.41 -12.57 -3.88
N THR A 97 -3.34 -11.47 -3.13
CA THR A 97 -3.82 -11.37 -1.74
C THR A 97 -4.78 -10.19 -1.66
N LEU A 98 -5.97 -10.43 -1.11
CA LEU A 98 -6.91 -9.36 -0.76
C LEU A 98 -6.44 -8.73 0.55
N LEU A 99 -6.05 -7.45 0.51
CA LEU A 99 -5.69 -6.72 1.72
C LEU A 99 -6.94 -6.26 2.49
N GLY A 100 -8.01 -5.91 1.78
CA GLY A 100 -9.27 -5.52 2.39
C GLY A 100 -10.20 -4.79 1.44
N ILE A 101 -11.31 -4.31 2.00
CA ILE A 101 -12.33 -3.52 1.30
C ILE A 101 -12.26 -2.09 1.83
N ALA A 102 -11.95 -1.15 0.96
CA ALA A 102 -11.89 0.27 1.25
C ALA A 102 -13.24 0.94 0.96
N PRO A 103 -13.91 1.56 1.95
CA PRO A 103 -15.08 2.38 1.70
C PRO A 103 -14.66 3.66 0.97
N ALA A 104 -15.40 4.03 -0.06
CA ALA A 104 -15.09 5.19 -0.90
C ALA A 104 -16.32 6.08 -1.07
N THR A 105 -16.07 7.37 -1.28
CA THR A 105 -17.12 8.35 -1.59
C THR A 105 -16.78 9.08 -2.88
N GLN A 106 -17.75 9.12 -3.80
CA GLN A 106 -17.61 9.90 -5.02
C GLN A 106 -17.47 11.38 -4.68
N GLY A 107 -16.58 12.08 -5.40
CA GLY A 107 -16.40 13.52 -5.22
C GLY A 107 -17.61 14.35 -5.66
N PRO A 108 -17.46 15.67 -5.78
CA PRO A 108 -18.56 16.58 -6.10
C PRO A 108 -19.13 16.40 -7.51
N GLU A 109 -18.41 15.71 -8.39
CA GLU A 109 -18.82 15.44 -9.77
C GLU A 109 -19.22 13.98 -9.94
N SER A 110 -20.41 13.74 -10.48
CA SER A 110 -20.82 12.40 -10.92
C SER A 110 -19.88 11.89 -12.00
N SER A 111 -19.52 10.61 -11.92
CA SER A 111 -18.56 10.01 -12.88
C SER A 111 -17.16 10.65 -12.89
N GLY A 112 -16.81 11.41 -11.85
CA GLY A 112 -15.54 12.12 -11.68
C GLY A 112 -14.56 11.41 -10.74
N VAL A 113 -13.57 12.16 -10.26
CA VAL A 113 -12.63 11.70 -9.22
C VAL A 113 -13.32 11.64 -7.85
N SER A 114 -12.98 10.63 -7.07
CA SER A 114 -13.44 10.42 -5.69
C SER A 114 -12.85 11.43 -4.71
N GLU A 115 -13.43 11.48 -3.52
CA GLU A 115 -12.68 11.96 -2.36
C GLU A 115 -11.50 11.01 -2.06
N VAL A 116 -10.59 11.41 -1.16
CA VAL A 116 -9.48 10.52 -0.76
C VAL A 116 -10.05 9.24 -0.17
N ILE A 117 -9.58 8.09 -0.67
CA ILE A 117 -9.94 6.76 -0.24
C ILE A 117 -8.78 6.24 0.62
N ASP A 118 -9.03 6.08 1.91
CA ASP A 118 -8.16 5.36 2.83
C ASP A 118 -8.20 3.87 2.45
N ILE A 119 -7.05 3.29 2.11
CA ILE A 119 -6.96 1.90 1.68
C ILE A 119 -6.16 1.09 2.71
N PRO A 120 -6.32 -0.25 2.75
CA PRO A 120 -5.35 -1.08 3.45
C PRO A 120 -3.93 -0.79 2.95
N ASP A 121 -3.01 -0.59 3.88
CA ASP A 121 -1.62 -0.23 3.60
C ASP A 121 -0.96 -1.24 2.66
N ILE A 122 -0.30 -0.73 1.62
CA ILE A 122 0.55 -1.51 0.73
C ILE A 122 2.00 -1.17 1.07
N GLU A 123 2.63 -2.04 1.85
CA GLU A 123 4.04 -1.92 2.22
C GLU A 123 4.93 -2.39 1.07
N MET A 124 5.97 -1.63 0.78
CA MET A 124 6.89 -1.89 -0.33
C MET A 124 8.33 -1.58 0.09
N GLN A 125 9.24 -2.52 -0.16
CA GLN A 125 10.67 -2.31 0.03
C GLN A 125 11.29 -1.63 -1.19
N ALA A 126 12.41 -0.93 -1.01
CA ALA A 126 13.14 -0.30 -2.08
C ALA A 126 13.46 -1.30 -3.21
N GLY A 127 13.01 -0.99 -4.44
CA GLY A 127 13.17 -1.83 -5.62
C GLY A 127 12.03 -2.83 -5.87
N ASP A 128 11.08 -2.97 -4.93
CA ASP A 128 9.92 -3.84 -5.13
C ASP A 128 9.03 -3.35 -6.27
N GLN A 129 8.46 -4.31 -6.98
CA GLN A 129 7.33 -4.09 -7.87
C GLN A 129 6.13 -4.87 -7.36
N VAL A 130 5.05 -4.15 -7.04
CA VAL A 130 3.79 -4.69 -6.57
C VAL A 130 2.71 -4.42 -7.61
N GLY A 131 2.08 -5.50 -8.08
CA GLY A 131 0.90 -5.43 -8.92
C GLY A 131 -0.32 -5.22 -8.05
N VAL A 132 -1.14 -4.23 -8.40
CA VAL A 132 -2.35 -3.85 -7.67
C VAL A 132 -3.57 -4.03 -8.56
N ALA A 133 -4.65 -4.55 -7.99
CA ALA A 133 -5.97 -4.56 -8.60
C ALA A 133 -7.00 -3.93 -7.66
N LEU A 134 -7.71 -2.94 -8.20
CA LEU A 134 -8.85 -2.29 -7.54
C LEU A 134 -10.13 -2.84 -8.15
N VAL A 135 -10.89 -3.65 -7.41
CA VAL A 135 -12.19 -4.17 -7.87
C VAL A 135 -13.30 -3.29 -7.31
N PHE A 136 -14.05 -2.63 -8.19
CA PHE A 136 -15.03 -1.64 -7.79
C PHE A 136 -16.37 -2.29 -7.50
N LEU A 137 -16.89 -2.11 -6.29
CA LEU A 137 -18.17 -2.64 -5.83
C LEU A 137 -19.19 -1.50 -5.73
N GLY A 138 -20.45 -1.77 -6.09
CA GLY A 138 -21.55 -0.80 -6.07
C GLY A 138 -21.51 0.25 -7.20
N ALA A 139 -20.32 0.64 -7.68
CA ALA A 139 -20.12 1.49 -8.85
C ALA A 139 -19.03 0.92 -9.76
N GLY A 140 -19.02 1.28 -11.05
CA GLY A 140 -17.96 0.87 -11.97
C GLY A 140 -16.77 1.83 -11.98
N PRO A 141 -15.58 1.42 -12.42
CA PRO A 141 -14.44 2.31 -12.56
C PRO A 141 -14.63 3.33 -13.69
N ARG A 142 -14.02 4.50 -13.54
CA ARG A 142 -13.80 5.47 -14.60
C ARG A 142 -12.29 5.67 -14.77
N TYR A 143 -11.85 5.82 -16.01
CA TYR A 143 -10.44 5.86 -16.36
C TYR A 143 -10.21 6.67 -17.63
N PHE A 144 -8.94 6.88 -17.98
CA PHE A 144 -8.55 7.52 -19.22
C PHE A 144 -7.99 6.49 -20.22
N GLY A 145 -8.45 6.54 -21.46
CA GLY A 145 -7.96 5.70 -22.55
C GLY A 145 -9.04 4.82 -23.20
N THR A 146 -8.96 4.68 -24.53
CA THR A 146 -9.91 3.90 -25.34
C THR A 146 -9.24 2.85 -26.25
N GLY A 147 -7.94 2.95 -26.51
CA GLY A 147 -7.18 2.05 -27.39
C GLY A 147 -6.08 1.27 -26.69
N THR A 148 -5.32 0.47 -27.45
CA THR A 148 -4.16 -0.35 -27.03
C THR A 148 -2.91 0.52 -26.76
N PRO A 149 -1.82 -0.02 -26.14
CA PRO A 149 -0.66 0.69 -25.57
C PRO A 149 -0.11 1.90 -26.36
N PRO A 150 0.59 2.85 -25.68
CA PRO A 150 1.34 2.65 -24.44
C PRO A 150 0.49 2.67 -23.15
N LEU A 151 1.02 2.03 -22.11
CA LEU A 151 0.53 2.19 -20.74
C LEU A 151 0.97 3.57 -20.23
N GLY A 152 0.18 4.16 -19.33
CA GLY A 152 0.57 5.40 -18.66
C GLY A 152 1.63 5.13 -17.62
N ILE A 153 2.65 5.99 -17.54
CA ILE A 153 3.70 5.93 -16.53
C ILE A 153 3.77 7.29 -15.85
N TYR A 154 3.68 7.27 -14.53
CA TYR A 154 3.77 8.44 -13.65
C TYR A 154 4.81 8.12 -12.58
N SER A 155 5.73 9.04 -12.31
CA SER A 155 6.81 8.78 -11.36
C SER A 155 7.29 10.06 -10.68
N ASP A 156 7.68 9.93 -9.43
CA ASP A 156 8.51 10.89 -8.70
C ASP A 156 9.85 10.25 -8.31
N ALA A 157 10.50 10.74 -7.26
CA ALA A 157 11.77 10.19 -6.79
C ALA A 157 11.61 8.78 -6.21
N ASP A 158 10.48 8.47 -5.58
CA ASP A 158 10.32 7.34 -4.67
C ASP A 158 9.34 6.30 -5.19
N LEU A 159 8.32 6.71 -5.93
CA LEU A 159 7.28 5.82 -6.45
C LEU A 159 7.13 5.97 -7.97
N THR A 160 6.98 4.83 -8.63
CA THR A 160 6.59 4.75 -10.04
C THR A 160 5.28 3.99 -10.17
N LEU A 161 4.28 4.61 -10.79
CA LEU A 161 3.01 4.01 -11.21
C LEU A 161 3.04 3.68 -12.70
N THR A 162 2.85 2.41 -13.06
CA THR A 162 2.54 2.00 -14.44
C THR A 162 1.09 1.51 -14.50
N THR A 163 0.23 2.21 -15.21
CA THR A 163 -1.22 1.96 -15.21
C THR A 163 -1.76 1.73 -16.61
N GLY A 164 -2.72 0.81 -16.76
CA GLY A 164 -3.38 0.67 -18.04
C GLY A 164 -4.25 -0.54 -18.27
N ASP A 165 -4.58 -1.39 -17.31
CA ASP A 165 -5.44 -2.54 -17.61
C ASP A 165 -6.79 -2.47 -16.89
N THR A 166 -7.82 -2.99 -17.53
CA THR A 166 -9.13 -3.18 -16.94
C THR A 166 -9.71 -4.52 -17.34
N ARG A 167 -10.35 -5.20 -16.39
CA ARG A 167 -11.06 -6.47 -16.62
C ARG A 167 -12.52 -6.36 -16.22
N SER A 168 -13.40 -6.85 -17.09
CA SER A 168 -14.84 -6.89 -16.80
C SER A 168 -15.26 -8.04 -15.89
N ALA A 169 -14.36 -9.02 -15.70
CA ALA A 169 -14.51 -10.14 -14.78
C ALA A 169 -13.14 -10.46 -14.17
N PRO A 170 -12.69 -9.65 -13.19
CA PRO A 170 -11.38 -9.81 -12.53
C PRO A 170 -11.16 -11.23 -12.02
N PHE A 171 -9.93 -11.74 -12.16
CA PHE A 171 -9.50 -13.05 -11.67
C PHE A 171 -10.28 -14.23 -12.26
N THR A 172 -10.81 -14.08 -13.48
CA THR A 172 -11.42 -15.17 -14.22
C THR A 172 -10.85 -15.25 -15.64
N PRO A 173 -10.81 -16.45 -16.26
CA PRO A 173 -10.37 -16.59 -17.65
C PRO A 173 -11.44 -16.10 -18.66
N THR A 174 -12.46 -15.38 -18.17
CA THR A 174 -13.64 -14.94 -18.94
C THR A 174 -13.79 -13.43 -18.90
N GLY A 175 -14.84 -12.90 -19.54
CA GLY A 175 -15.06 -11.46 -19.65
C GLY A 175 -14.16 -10.81 -20.69
N SER A 176 -14.06 -9.49 -20.62
CA SER A 176 -13.28 -8.66 -21.52
C SER A 176 -12.05 -8.10 -20.81
N PHE A 177 -10.95 -8.08 -21.55
CA PHE A 177 -9.70 -7.43 -21.17
C PHE A 177 -9.54 -6.17 -22.04
N PHE A 178 -9.32 -5.03 -21.39
CA PHE A 178 -9.06 -3.77 -22.07
C PHE A 178 -7.74 -3.19 -21.59
N SER A 179 -6.96 -2.73 -22.55
CA SER A 179 -5.70 -2.03 -22.36
C SER A 179 -5.54 -1.04 -23.50
N SER A 180 -4.98 0.15 -23.33
CA SER A 180 -4.57 0.85 -22.11
C SER A 180 -5.74 1.63 -21.47
N ARG A 181 -5.89 1.59 -20.15
CA ARG A 181 -6.90 2.18 -19.26
C ARG A 181 -6.23 2.76 -18.01
N GLU A 182 -5.79 4.01 -18.13
CA GLU A 182 -5.01 4.69 -17.10
C GLU A 182 -5.86 5.08 -15.89
N LEU A 183 -5.29 4.89 -14.70
CA LEU A 183 -5.80 5.44 -13.45
C LEU A 183 -5.86 6.96 -13.52
N VAL A 184 -7.03 7.51 -13.23
CA VAL A 184 -7.25 8.95 -13.08
C VAL A 184 -7.33 9.28 -11.60
N GLY A 185 -6.52 10.23 -11.13
CA GLY A 185 -6.42 10.61 -9.73
C GLY A 185 -4.98 10.65 -9.24
N GLU A 186 -4.71 10.11 -8.07
CA GLU A 186 -3.43 10.22 -7.38
C GLU A 186 -3.23 9.06 -6.38
N ILE A 187 -1.98 8.79 -6.04
CA ILE A 187 -1.58 7.81 -5.02
C ILE A 187 -0.93 8.57 -3.85
N HIS A 188 -1.39 8.33 -2.62
CA HIS A 188 -0.83 8.89 -1.41
C HIS A 188 0.03 7.82 -0.74
N TYR A 189 1.23 8.20 -0.35
CA TYR A 189 2.18 7.28 0.25
C TYR A 189 3.05 8.00 1.27
N THR A 190 3.64 7.24 2.18
CA THR A 190 4.65 7.75 3.11
C THR A 190 6.01 7.16 2.79
N THR A 191 7.04 8.01 2.82
CA THR A 191 8.43 7.56 2.71
C THR A 191 9.10 7.43 4.07
N GLY A 192 10.07 6.53 4.14
CA GLY A 192 10.66 6.04 5.39
C GLY A 192 10.48 4.53 5.44
N ALA A 193 11.29 3.83 6.25
CA ALA A 193 11.10 2.39 6.46
C ALA A 193 9.60 2.13 6.73
N PRO A 194 8.95 1.10 6.11
CA PRO A 194 7.64 0.67 6.56
C PRO A 194 7.72 0.60 8.08
N SER A 195 6.63 0.91 8.78
CA SER A 195 6.65 0.61 10.20
C SER A 195 6.99 -0.87 10.28
N CYS A 196 8.21 -1.17 10.71
CA CYS A 196 8.63 -2.48 11.11
C CYS A 196 8.75 -2.34 12.62
N PRO A 197 7.60 -2.32 13.34
CA PRO A 197 7.64 -2.24 14.79
C PRO A 197 8.67 -3.20 15.41
N PRO A 198 8.83 -4.45 14.93
CA PRO A 198 9.77 -5.36 15.55
C PRO A 198 11.25 -5.04 15.26
N ASP A 199 11.60 -4.17 14.30
CA ASP A 199 12.95 -3.63 14.13
C ASP A 199 13.16 -2.45 15.10
N LEU A 200 13.57 -2.80 16.33
CA LEU A 200 13.71 -1.85 17.43
C LEU A 200 15.05 -1.13 17.41
N ASN A 201 16.06 -1.70 16.76
CA ASN A 201 17.39 -1.11 16.67
C ASN A 201 17.52 -0.18 15.43
N GLY A 202 16.60 -0.30 14.47
CA GLY A 202 16.48 0.54 13.27
C GLY A 202 17.50 0.21 12.18
N ASP A 203 18.01 -1.02 12.12
CA ASP A 203 19.00 -1.45 11.14
C ASP A 203 18.40 -2.08 9.88
N GLY A 204 17.07 -2.21 9.83
CA GLY A 204 16.30 -2.74 8.72
C GLY A 204 16.18 -4.27 8.70
N VAL A 205 16.62 -4.96 9.76
CA VAL A 205 16.58 -6.43 9.85
C VAL A 205 15.98 -6.85 11.19
N VAL A 206 14.83 -7.50 11.16
CA VAL A 206 14.24 -8.11 12.37
C VAL A 206 15.00 -9.37 12.74
N ASP A 207 15.82 -9.29 13.79
CA ASP A 207 16.60 -10.44 14.24
C ASP A 207 16.75 -10.54 15.77
N ALA A 208 17.68 -11.39 16.22
CA ALA A 208 17.88 -11.62 17.64
C ALA A 208 18.26 -10.34 18.42
N ASP A 209 18.89 -9.36 17.78
CA ASP A 209 19.26 -8.10 18.40
C ASP A 209 18.03 -7.26 18.78
N ASP A 210 16.99 -7.23 17.93
CA ASP A 210 15.72 -6.60 18.28
C ASP A 210 14.98 -7.33 19.38
N PHE A 211 14.99 -8.66 19.34
CA PHE A 211 14.40 -9.49 20.39
C PHE A 211 15.05 -9.18 21.74
N PHE A 212 16.38 -9.12 21.80
CA PHE A 212 17.08 -8.76 23.03
C PHE A 212 16.85 -7.31 23.45
N LEU A 213 16.71 -6.39 22.50
CA LEU A 213 16.35 -5.01 22.77
C LEU A 213 14.94 -4.92 23.38
N PHE A 214 13.94 -5.61 22.81
CA PHE A 214 12.58 -5.68 23.36
C PHE A 214 12.60 -6.16 24.81
N LEU A 215 13.31 -7.25 25.13
CA LEU A 215 13.40 -7.75 26.51
C LEU A 215 13.96 -6.71 27.49
N GLN A 216 14.90 -5.87 27.05
CA GLN A 216 15.46 -4.79 27.88
C GLN A 216 14.45 -3.65 28.08
N LEU A 217 13.75 -3.25 27.02
CA LEU A 217 12.70 -2.23 27.07
C LEU A 217 11.55 -2.67 28.00
N PHE A 218 11.07 -3.90 27.80
CA PHE A 218 10.02 -4.52 28.58
C PHE A 218 10.38 -4.59 30.07
N ALA A 219 11.58 -5.06 30.40
CA ALA A 219 12.05 -5.17 31.79
C ALA A 219 12.27 -3.80 32.47
N SER A 220 12.48 -2.73 31.69
CA SER A 220 12.68 -1.38 32.21
C SER A 220 11.40 -0.53 32.22
N GLY A 221 10.30 -1.03 31.66
CA GLY A 221 9.06 -0.28 31.51
C GLY A 221 9.20 0.91 30.55
N ASP A 222 10.07 0.79 29.53
CA ASP A 222 10.23 1.80 28.49
C ASP A 222 8.95 1.83 27.61
N PRO A 223 8.33 2.99 27.35
CA PRO A 223 7.12 3.11 26.53
C PRO A 223 7.23 2.50 25.13
N ARG A 224 8.44 2.29 24.60
CA ARG A 224 8.64 1.56 23.33
C ARG A 224 8.27 0.07 23.41
N ALA A 225 8.10 -0.47 24.60
CA ALA A 225 7.63 -1.84 24.81
C ALA A 225 6.09 -1.95 24.82
N ASP A 226 5.35 -0.84 24.77
CA ASP A 226 3.88 -0.82 24.60
C ASP A 226 3.54 -1.06 23.11
N PHE A 227 3.48 -2.33 22.73
CA PHE A 227 3.30 -2.77 21.35
C PHE A 227 1.84 -2.81 20.91
N ASN A 228 0.91 -2.93 21.86
CA ASN A 228 -0.52 -2.89 21.57
C ASN A 228 -1.09 -1.45 21.65
N ASN A 229 -0.28 -0.48 22.11
CA ASN A 229 -0.61 0.94 22.28
C ASN A 229 -1.77 1.21 23.24
N ASP A 230 -1.96 0.39 24.27
CA ASP A 230 -3.02 0.58 25.27
C ASP A 230 -2.60 1.46 26.46
N GLY A 231 -1.32 1.85 26.52
CA GLY A 231 -0.74 2.69 27.57
C GLY A 231 -0.25 1.91 28.79
N VAL A 232 -0.27 0.57 28.77
CA VAL A 232 0.15 -0.30 29.87
C VAL A 232 1.10 -1.37 29.34
N ILE A 233 2.35 -1.34 29.81
CA ILE A 233 3.34 -2.36 29.44
C ILE A 233 3.08 -3.65 30.22
N ASP A 234 2.53 -4.68 29.58
CA ASP A 234 2.26 -5.97 30.19
C ASP A 234 2.40 -7.18 29.23
N ALA A 235 1.88 -8.35 29.64
CA ALA A 235 2.06 -9.57 28.85
C ALA A 235 1.41 -9.49 27.45
N ASP A 236 0.41 -8.63 27.26
CA ASP A 236 -0.26 -8.47 25.97
C ASP A 236 0.68 -7.82 24.95
N ASP A 237 1.56 -6.89 25.36
CA ASP A 237 2.61 -6.35 24.50
C ASP A 237 3.65 -7.39 24.11
N PHE A 238 3.99 -8.29 25.03
CA PHE A 238 4.92 -9.37 24.73
C PHE A 238 4.37 -10.25 23.61
N PHE A 239 3.08 -10.59 23.65
CA PHE A 239 2.44 -11.35 22.57
C PHE A 239 2.30 -10.53 21.28
N ALA A 240 1.99 -9.23 21.37
CA ALA A 240 1.94 -8.35 20.21
C ALA A 240 3.31 -8.25 19.51
N PHE A 241 4.40 -8.08 20.27
CA PHE A 241 5.75 -8.12 19.76
C PHE A 241 6.09 -9.46 19.11
N LEU A 242 5.80 -10.59 19.76
CA LEU A 242 6.08 -11.91 19.17
C LEU A 242 5.36 -12.13 17.83
N ASN A 243 4.11 -11.67 17.72
CA ASN A 243 3.35 -11.77 16.48
C ASN A 243 3.98 -10.90 15.38
N ALA A 244 4.37 -9.67 15.70
CA ALA A 244 5.06 -8.78 14.76
C ALA A 244 6.44 -9.34 14.36
N PHE A 245 7.24 -9.78 15.33
CA PHE A 245 8.57 -10.35 15.13
C PHE A 245 8.53 -11.60 14.23
N ALA A 246 7.53 -12.46 14.40
CA ALA A 246 7.34 -13.64 13.54
C ALA A 246 6.85 -13.29 12.13
N ALA A 247 6.16 -12.16 11.96
CA ALA A 247 5.77 -11.63 10.66
C ALA A 247 6.96 -10.99 9.91
N GLY A 248 7.91 -10.41 10.65
CA GLY A 248 9.06 -9.68 10.12
C GLY A 248 8.71 -8.23 9.77
N CYS A 249 9.58 -7.63 8.94
CA CYS A 249 9.18 -6.62 7.96
C CYS A 249 8.94 -7.36 6.62
#